data_AF-A0A2A2GB98-F1
#
_entry.id   AF-A0A2A2GB98-F1
#
_cell.length_a   1.000
_cell.length_b   1.000
_cell.length_c   1.000
_cell.angle_alpha   90.00
_cell.angle_beta   90.00
_cell.angle_gamma   90.00
#
_symmetry.space_group_name_H-M   'P 1'
#
loop_
_entity.id
_entity.type
_entity.pdbx_description
1 polymer ?
#
loop_
_entity_poly.entity_id
_entity_poly.type
_entity_poly.pdbx_seq_one_letter_code
_entity_poly.pdbx_strand_id
1 'polypeptide(L)' 'MLLRIIAVISLIQFLLLMVSGESINLALYRGLLVFLILFSLVYISMFLLNIVQENTNAISKGSTAAEGNKSQNKSGES' A
#
# COMPACT_ATOMS: atom_id res chain seq x y z
N MET A 1 -3.76 5.61 -6.67
CA MET A 1 -3.27 4.73 -7.76
C MET A 1 -3.56 3.25 -7.49
N LEU A 2 -3.33 2.76 -6.25
CA LEU A 2 -3.56 1.36 -5.84
C LEU A 2 -5.00 0.85 -6.01
N LEU A 3 -6.02 1.59 -5.54
CA LEU A 3 -7.43 1.25 -5.75
C LEU A 3 -7.80 1.13 -7.24
N ARG A 4 -7.17 1.96 -8.07
CA ARG A 4 -7.37 1.96 -9.52
C ARG A 4 -6.86 0.65 -10.14
N ILE A 5 -5.71 0.14 -9.67
CA ILE A 5 -5.13 -1.12 -10.13
C ILE A 5 -6.01 -2.31 -9.73
N ILE A 6 -6.50 -2.34 -8.49
CA ILE A 6 -7.38 -3.41 -8.00
C ILE A 6 -8.67 -3.46 -8.83
N ALA A 7 -9.30 -2.30 -9.08
CA ALA A 7 -10.49 -2.22 -9.90
C ALA A 7 -10.25 -2.72 -11.34
N VAL A 8 -9.12 -2.36 -11.97
CA VAL A 8 -8.77 -2.82 -13.31
C VAL A 8 -8.57 -4.33 -13.36
N ILE A 9 -7.86 -4.91 -12.39
CA ILE A 9 -7.65 -6.36 -12.30
C ILE A 9 -8.97 -7.11 -12.11
N SER A 10 -9.84 -6.61 -11.21
CA SER A 10 -11.17 -7.20 -10.99
C SER A 10 -12.08 -7.09 -12.22
N LEU A 11 -12.01 -5.99 -12.97
CA LEU A 11 -12.76 -5.81 -14.20
C LEU A 11 -12.30 -6.80 -15.29
N ILE A 12 -10.98 -6.97 -15.44
CA ILE A 12 -10.41 -7.93 -16.40
C ILE A 12 -10.82 -9.36 -16.06
N GLN A 13 -10.75 -9.74 -14.77
CA GLN A 13 -11.28 -11.03 -14.31
C GLN A 13 -12.74 -11.22 -14.71
N PHE A 14 -13.61 -10.26 -14.38
CA PHE A 14 -15.02 -10.32 -14.76
C PHE A 14 -15.21 -10.49 -16.28
N LEU A 15 -14.42 -9.78 -17.09
CA LEU A 15 -14.44 -9.88 -18.55
C LEU A 15 -14.00 -11.26 -19.04
N LEU A 16 -12.98 -11.87 -18.41
CA LEU A 16 -12.54 -13.22 -18.71
C LEU A 16 -13.60 -14.28 -18.38
N LEU A 17 -14.31 -14.13 -17.25
CA LEU A 17 -15.42 -15.02 -16.89
C LEU A 17 -16.57 -14.90 -17.91
N MET A 18 -16.90 -13.67 -18.34
CA MET A 18 -17.87 -13.44 -19.41
C MET A 18 -17.44 -14.05 -20.76
N VAL A 19 -16.17 -13.92 -21.14
CA VAL A 19 -15.61 -14.53 -22.37
C VAL A 19 -15.63 -16.07 -22.30
N SER A 20 -15.51 -16.64 -21.10
CA SER A 20 -15.62 -18.09 -20.88
C SER A 20 -17.05 -18.64 -21.03
N GLY A 21 -18.04 -17.79 -21.32
CA GLY A 21 -19.44 -18.20 -21.47
C GLY A 21 -20.15 -18.44 -20.13
N GLU A 22 -19.61 -17.93 -19.03
CA GLU A 22 -20.23 -18.05 -17.71
C GLU A 22 -21.47 -17.16 -17.63
N SER A 23 -22.52 -17.62 -16.95
CA SER A 23 -23.74 -16.82 -16.79
C SER A 23 -23.44 -15.49 -16.09
N ILE A 24 -24.04 -14.39 -16.56
CA ILE A 24 -23.80 -13.04 -16.04
C ILE A 24 -23.93 -12.98 -14.51
N ASN A 25 -24.96 -13.62 -13.94
CA ASN A 25 -25.18 -13.64 -12.49
C ASN A 25 -24.00 -14.27 -11.73
N LEU A 26 -23.47 -15.38 -12.25
CA LEU A 26 -22.37 -16.10 -11.62
C LEU A 26 -21.03 -15.36 -11.81
N ALA A 27 -20.77 -14.84 -13.01
CA ALA A 27 -19.59 -14.03 -13.30
C ALA A 27 -19.55 -12.77 -12.43
N LEU A 28 -20.69 -12.10 -12.23
CA LEU A 28 -20.81 -10.90 -11.41
C LEU A 28 -20.59 -11.21 -9.93
N TYR A 29 -21.21 -12.28 -9.42
CA TYR A 29 -21.01 -12.74 -8.05
C TYR A 29 -19.53 -13.05 -7.77
N ARG A 30 -18.90 -13.83 -8.65
CA ARG A 30 -17.51 -14.27 -8.50
C ARG A 30 -16.52 -13.10 -8.67
N GLY A 31 -16.80 -12.18 -9.59
CA GLY A 31 -16.03 -10.95 -9.77
C GLY A 31 -16.09 -10.03 -8.55
N LEU A 32 -17.28 -9.81 -7.99
CA LEU A 32 -17.47 -9.03 -6.75
C LEU A 32 -16.75 -9.66 -5.57
N LEU A 33 -16.78 -10.99 -5.45
CA LEU A 33 -16.11 -11.73 -4.39
C LEU A 33 -14.58 -11.51 -4.46
N VAL A 34 -13.99 -11.65 -5.65
CA VAL A 34 -12.55 -11.39 -5.86
C VAL A 34 -12.20 -9.94 -5.56
N PHE A 35 -13.03 -8.98 -5.99
CA PHE A 35 -12.84 -7.56 -5.69
C PHE A 35 -12.84 -7.29 -4.18
N LEU A 36 -13.80 -7.85 -3.45
CA LEU A 36 -13.91 -7.69 -2.00
C LEU A 36 -12.70 -8.26 -1.26
N ILE A 37 -12.23 -9.45 -1.67
CA ILE A 37 -11.03 -10.09 -1.09
C ILE A 37 -9.79 -9.22 -1.33
N LEU A 38 -9.56 -8.79 -2.57
CA LEU A 38 -8.40 -7.96 -2.91
C LEU A 38 -8.44 -6.62 -2.18
N PHE A 39 -9.61 -6.00 -2.11
CA PHE A 39 -9.81 -4.77 -1.35
C PHE A 39 -9.50 -4.97 0.13
N SER A 40 -10.03 -6.03 0.75
CA SER A 40 -9.81 -6.36 2.16
C SER A 40 -8.33 -6.61 2.46
N LEU A 41 -7.63 -7.40 1.64
CA LEU A 41 -6.20 -7.68 1.82
C LEU A 41 -5.37 -6.40 1.77
N VAL A 42 -5.64 -5.54 0.79
CA VAL A 42 -4.90 -4.29 0.63
C VAL A 42 -5.19 -3.33 1.79
N TYR A 43 -6.44 -3.26 2.24
CA TYR A 43 -6.83 -2.46 3.39
C TYR A 43 -6.13 -2.95 4.68
N ILE A 44 -6.18 -4.26 4.97
CA ILE A 44 -5.51 -4.86 6.12
C ILE A 44 -4.00 -4.63 6.05
N SER A 45 -3.41 -4.76 4.86
CA SER A 45 -1.97 -4.60 4.66
C SER A 45 -1.53 -3.16 4.92
N MET A 46 -2.28 -2.18 4.41
CA MET A 46 -2.06 -0.76 4.71
C MET A 46 -2.24 -0.46 6.19
N PHE A 47 -3.27 -1.01 6.82
CA PHE A 47 -3.52 -0.84 8.26
C PHE A 47 -2.37 -1.40 9.10
N LEU A 48 -1.89 -2.60 8.80
CA LEU A 48 -0.74 -3.21 9.47
C LEU A 48 0.55 -2.41 9.24
N LEU A 49 0.81 -1.97 7.99
CA LEU A 49 1.94 -1.10 7.67
C LEU A 49 1.89 0.21 8.45
N ASN A 50 0.70 0.81 8.58
CA ASN A 50 0.49 2.04 9.33
C ASN A 50 0.81 1.84 10.82
N ILE A 51 0.35 0.73 11.43
CA ILE A 51 0.68 0.36 12.81
C ILE A 51 2.18 0.15 12.98
N VAL A 52 2.82 -0.61 12.09
CA VAL A 52 4.25 -0.91 12.19
C VAL A 52 5.08 0.35 12.03
N GLN A 53 4.76 1.22 11.06
CA GLN A 53 5.45 2.50 10.89
C GLN A 53 5.29 3.40 12.12
N GLU A 54 4.14 3.45 12.77
CA GLU A 54 3.95 4.24 13.99
C GLU A 54 4.88 3.75 15.12
N ASN A 55 5.02 2.44 15.28
CA ASN A 55 5.93 1.84 16.26
C ASN A 55 7.41 2.01 15.89
N THR A 56 7.77 1.90 14.61
CA THR A 56 9.14 2.14 14.13
C THR A 56 9.53 3.61 14.20
N ASN A 57 8.60 4.53 13.93
CA ASN A 57 8.83 5.97 14.07
C ASN A 57 8.97 6.40 15.54
N ALA A 58 8.31 5.72 16.47
CA ALA A 58 8.55 5.90 17.91
C ALA A 58 9.96 5.46 18.33
N ILE A 59 10.49 4.39 17.73
CA ILE A 59 11.88 3.94 17.92
C ILE A 59 12.88 4.88 17.22
N SER A 60 12.54 5.41 16.04
CA SER A 60 13.38 6.35 15.27
C SER A 60 13.45 7.75 15.88
N LYS A 61 12.45 8.19 16.65
CA LYS A 61 12.52 9.46 17.41
C LYS A 61 13.52 9.41 18.58
N GLY A 62 13.99 8.22 18.96
CA GLY A 62 15.11 8.04 19.90
C GLY A 62 16.48 7.89 19.24
N SER A 63 16.58 7.86 17.90
CA SER A 63 17.84 7.58 17.19
C SER A 63 18.05 8.44 15.93
N THR A 64 17.46 9.64 15.88
CA THR A 64 17.84 10.70 14.93
C THR A 64 18.05 12.02 15.65
N ALA A 65 18.83 11.96 16.73
CA ALA A 65 19.50 13.10 17.35
C ALA A 65 21.01 12.88 17.35
N ALA A 66 21.59 12.46 16.23
CA ALA A 66 23.03 12.57 15.96
C ALA A 66 23.29 12.24 14.48
N GLU A 67 24.22 12.98 13.87
CA GLU A 67 24.83 12.74 12.55
C GLU A 67 24.08 13.22 11.30
N GLY A 68 23.93 14.55 11.23
CA GLY A 68 24.19 15.32 10.02
C GLY A 68 25.37 16.27 10.25
N ASN A 69 26.60 15.75 10.36
CA ASN A 69 27.81 16.58 10.48
C ASN A 69 28.24 17.10 9.10
N LYS A 70 28.07 18.40 8.84
CA LYS A 70 28.85 19.12 7.83
C LYS A 70 29.08 20.57 8.27
N SER A 71 30.14 20.78 9.05
CA SER A 71 31.28 21.63 8.65
C SER A 71 32.01 22.14 9.90
N GLN A 72 33.10 21.44 10.24
CA GLN A 72 34.12 21.93 11.14
C GLN A 72 34.77 23.24 10.62
N ASN A 73 34.82 24.22 11.51
CA ASN A 73 36.04 24.91 11.95
C ASN A 73 36.80 25.81 10.95
N LYS A 74 36.83 27.13 11.22
CA LYS A 74 38.08 27.78 11.66
C LYS A 74 37.85 29.17 12.27
N SER A 75 38.40 29.31 13.46
CA SER A 75 38.79 30.51 14.19
C SER A 75 39.58 31.55 13.37
N GLY A 76 39.44 32.83 13.70
CA GLY A 76 40.56 33.78 13.68
C GLY A 76 40.27 35.18 13.11
N GLU A 77 40.84 36.18 13.79
CA GLU A 77 41.05 37.60 13.41
C GLU A 77 39.86 38.54 13.66
N SER A 78 39.84 39.26 14.79
CA SER A 78 40.61 40.49 15.18
C SER A 78 39.99 41.76 14.62
#